data_AF-A0A661E4Q8-F1
#
_entry.id   AF-A0A661E4Q8-F1
#
_cell.length_a   1.000
_cell.length_b   1.000
_cell.length_c   1.000
_cell.angle_alpha   90.00
_cell.angle_beta   90.00
_cell.angle_gamma   90.00
#
_symmetry.space_group_name_H-M   'P 1'
#
loop_
_entity.id
_entity.type
_entity.pdbx_description
1 polymer ?
#
loop_
_entity_poly.entity_id
_entity_poly.type
_entity_poly.pdbx_seq_one_letter_code
_entity_poly.pdbx_strand_id
1 'polypeptide(L)'
;MNDSQNNKNHESHLPSSDICPFGPDFQILWDMRYELFTKFDQTRVDAVGLYTMAPERLAFDIARKTPGKNILELCSGIGAISIAYAKAGKIV
;
A
#
# COMPACT_ATOMS: atom_id res chain seq x y z
N MET A 1 20.21 42.16 15.12
CA MET A 1 19.29 42.06 13.97
C MET A 1 20.01 41.29 12.89
N ASN A 2 19.62 40.04 12.65
CA ASN A 2 19.97 39.24 11.48
C ASN A 2 18.86 38.19 11.34
N ASP A 3 17.75 38.64 10.76
CA ASP A 3 16.79 37.75 10.12
C ASP A 3 17.39 37.34 8.78
N SER A 4 17.52 36.04 8.53
CA SER A 4 17.17 35.44 7.24
C SER A 4 17.47 33.94 7.24
N GLN A 5 16.37 33.19 7.16
CA GLN A 5 16.21 31.99 6.34
C GLN A 5 17.08 30.77 6.66
N ASN A 6 16.46 29.82 7.36
CA ASN A 6 16.75 28.40 7.13
C ASN A 6 15.43 27.61 7.14
N ASN A 7 14.54 27.96 6.21
CA ASN A 7 13.40 27.11 5.86
C ASN A 7 13.96 25.97 5.00
N LYS A 8 14.43 24.91 5.67
CA LYS A 8 14.88 23.69 4.98
C LYS A 8 13.67 23.03 4.36
N ASN A 9 13.55 23.26 3.06
CA ASN A 9 12.83 22.50 2.06
C ASN A 9 12.37 21.12 2.59
N HIS A 10 11.06 20.98 2.74
CA HIS A 10 10.38 19.69 2.67
C HIS A 10 10.60 19.16 1.23
N GLU A 11 11.77 18.59 0.97
CA GLU A 11 12.01 17.83 -0.25
C GLU A 11 11.21 16.54 -0.14
N SER A 12 10.00 16.58 -0.70
CA SER A 12 9.28 15.39 -1.12
C SER A 12 10.21 14.59 -2.00
N HIS A 13 10.76 13.50 -1.46
CA HIS A 13 11.46 12.49 -2.23
C HIS A 13 10.45 11.87 -3.22
N LEU A 14 10.31 12.46 -4.41
CA LEU A 14 9.71 11.76 -5.54
C LEU A 14 10.76 10.74 -6.00
N PRO A 15 10.53 9.43 -5.85
CA PRO A 15 11.50 8.45 -6.28
C PRO A 15 11.52 8.41 -7.82
N SER A 16 12.69 8.11 -8.37
CA SER A 16 12.93 7.91 -9.81
C SER A 16 11.79 7.10 -10.43
N SER A 17 11.19 7.62 -11.50
CA SER A 17 10.08 6.98 -12.22
C SER A 17 10.58 5.72 -12.93
N ASP A 18 10.73 4.63 -12.18
CA ASP A 18 10.89 3.31 -12.77
C ASP A 18 9.65 3.04 -13.64
N ILE A 19 9.89 2.71 -14.90
CA ILE A 19 8.81 2.38 -15.84
C ILE A 19 8.06 1.17 -15.29
N CYS A 20 6.74 1.31 -15.14
CA CYS A 20 5.88 0.24 -14.66
C CYS A 20 5.98 -0.97 -15.59
N PRO A 21 6.28 -2.18 -15.08
CA PRO A 21 6.44 -3.38 -15.89
C PRO A 21 5.12 -3.86 -16.52
N PHE A 22 3.97 -3.33 -16.07
CA PHE A 22 2.64 -3.68 -16.56
C PHE A 22 2.10 -2.73 -17.63
N GLY A 23 2.88 -1.72 -18.02
CA GLY A 23 2.50 -0.72 -19.02
C GLY A 23 2.06 0.62 -18.44
N PRO A 24 1.88 1.63 -19.31
CA PRO A 24 1.66 3.02 -18.90
C PRO A 24 0.36 3.22 -18.13
N ASP A 25 -0.68 2.42 -18.40
CA ASP A 25 -1.98 2.51 -17.72
C ASP A 25 -1.89 2.25 -16.21
N PHE A 26 -0.84 1.53 -15.79
CA PHE A 26 -0.61 1.19 -14.38
C PHE A 26 0.44 2.09 -13.71
N GLN A 27 1.00 3.08 -14.42
CA GLN A 27 2.12 3.88 -13.92
C GLN A 27 1.77 4.64 -12.65
N ILE A 28 0.58 5.24 -12.57
CA ILE A 28 0.15 5.99 -11.38
C ILE A 28 0.14 5.09 -10.14
N LEU A 29 -0.39 3.87 -10.27
CA LEU A 29 -0.41 2.89 -9.17
C LEU A 29 0.99 2.38 -8.82
N TRP A 30 1.86 2.23 -9.83
CA TRP A 30 3.26 1.86 -9.64
C TRP A 30 4.05 2.94 -8.91
N ASP A 31 3.84 4.21 -9.24
CA ASP A 31 4.50 5.33 -8.57
C ASP A 31 4.06 5.43 -7.10
N MET A 32 2.79 5.13 -6.83
CA MET A 32 2.22 5.11 -5.48
C MET A 32 2.47 3.81 -4.72
N ARG A 33 3.17 2.82 -5.29
CA ARG A 33 3.21 1.44 -4.76
C ARG A 33 3.64 1.34 -3.30
N TYR A 34 4.59 2.18 -2.86
CA TYR A 34 5.06 2.21 -1.47
C TYR A 34 4.11 2.93 -0.51
N GLU A 35 3.28 3.85 -1.02
CA GLU A 35 2.19 4.46 -0.24
C GLU A 35 1.01 3.50 -0.08
N LEU A 36 0.73 2.71 -1.13
CA LEU A 36 -0.31 1.69 -1.12
C LEU A 36 0.08 0.50 -0.26
N PHE A 37 1.35 0.08 -0.26
CA PHE A 37 1.84 -1.03 0.55
C PHE A 37 3.31 -0.83 0.94
N THR A 38 3.57 -0.66 2.25
CA THR A 38 4.90 -0.23 2.73
C THR A 38 6.03 -1.22 2.45
N LYS A 39 5.71 -2.51 2.28
CA LYS A 39 6.68 -3.58 1.99
C LYS A 39 6.57 -4.10 0.55
N PHE A 40 6.27 -3.23 -0.41
CA PHE A 40 5.97 -3.63 -1.79
C PHE A 40 7.05 -4.52 -2.42
N ASP A 41 8.34 -4.25 -2.18
CA ASP A 41 9.45 -5.03 -2.76
C ASP A 41 9.51 -6.49 -2.27
N GLN A 42 8.82 -6.82 -1.17
CA GLN A 42 8.72 -8.18 -0.63
C GLN A 42 7.49 -8.92 -1.18
N THR A 43 6.65 -8.24 -1.96
CA THR A 43 5.39 -8.76 -2.48
C THR A 43 5.55 -9.15 -3.94
N ARG A 44 4.95 -10.29 -4.32
CA ARG A 44 4.73 -10.63 -5.73
C ARG A 44 3.40 -10.03 -6.17
N VAL A 45 3.44 -9.24 -7.23
CA VAL A 45 2.29 -8.50 -7.74
C VAL A 45 2.25 -8.67 -9.26
N ASP A 46 1.05 -8.87 -9.81
CA ASP A 46 0.78 -8.79 -11.24
C ASP A 46 -0.02 -7.50 -11.53
N ALA A 47 -0.34 -7.25 -12.80
CA ALA A 47 -1.07 -6.06 -13.22
C ALA A 47 -2.44 -5.94 -12.52
N VAL A 48 -3.19 -7.05 -12.44
CA VAL A 48 -4.52 -7.08 -11.80
C VAL A 48 -4.40 -6.83 -10.30
N GLY A 49 -3.40 -7.42 -9.65
CA GLY A 49 -3.09 -7.23 -8.24
C GLY A 49 -2.75 -5.78 -7.94
N LEU A 50 -1.91 -5.13 -8.75
CA LEU A 50 -1.59 -3.71 -8.60
C LEU A 50 -2.84 -2.83 -8.71
N TYR A 51 -3.73 -3.13 -9.64
CA TYR A 51 -4.98 -2.37 -9.86
C TYR A 51 -6.03 -2.57 -8.78
N THR A 52 -6.11 -3.78 -8.21
CA THR A 52 -7.17 -4.15 -7.25
C THR A 52 -6.72 -4.15 -5.80
N MET A 53 -5.43 -3.91 -5.52
CA MET A 53 -4.89 -3.92 -4.16
C MET A 53 -5.61 -2.90 -3.26
N ALA A 54 -6.09 -3.36 -2.11
CA ALA A 54 -6.53 -2.46 -1.05
C ALA A 54 -5.30 -1.78 -0.41
N PRO A 55 -5.27 -0.43 -0.29
CA PRO A 55 -4.19 0.25 0.42
C PRO A 55 -4.03 -0.27 1.85
N GLU A 56 -2.79 -0.46 2.29
CA GLU A 56 -2.45 -1.13 3.56
C GLU A 56 -3.17 -0.48 4.75
N ARG A 57 -3.22 0.84 4.81
CA ARG A 57 -3.95 1.58 5.86
C ARG A 57 -5.44 1.23 5.90
N LEU A 58 -6.09 1.18 4.74
CA LEU A 58 -7.51 0.84 4.64
C LEU A 58 -7.74 -0.62 5.06
N ALA A 59 -6.88 -1.53 4.59
CA ALA A 59 -6.93 -2.95 4.95
C ALA A 59 -6.85 -3.15 6.48
N PHE A 60 -5.96 -2.45 7.17
CA PHE A 60 -5.87 -2.47 8.64
C PHE A 60 -7.08 -1.88 9.35
N ASP A 61 -7.65 -0.79 8.82
CA ASP A 61 -8.86 -0.19 9.40
C ASP A 61 -10.06 -1.13 9.30
N ILE A 62 -10.21 -1.83 8.18
CA ILE A 62 -11.20 -2.89 8.00
C ILE A 62 -10.92 -4.00 9.02
N ALA A 63 -9.71 -4.56 9.04
CA ALA A 63 -9.37 -5.69 9.90
C ALA A 63 -9.61 -5.45 11.41
N ARG A 64 -9.31 -4.24 11.90
CA ARG A 64 -9.55 -3.85 13.30
C ARG A 64 -11.02 -3.71 13.65
N LYS A 65 -11.85 -3.26 12.70
CA LYS A 65 -13.28 -3.02 12.92
C LYS A 65 -14.13 -4.27 12.69
N THR A 66 -13.65 -5.24 11.92
CA THR A 66 -14.40 -6.48 11.66
C THR A 66 -14.51 -7.33 12.93
N PRO A 67 -15.74 -7.65 13.38
CA PRO A 67 -15.96 -8.52 14.54
C PRO A 67 -15.64 -9.99 14.22
N GLY A 68 -15.54 -10.81 15.27
CA GLY A 68 -15.27 -12.25 15.13
C GLY A 68 -13.79 -12.59 14.99
N LYS A 69 -13.45 -13.88 15.18
CA LYS A 69 -12.07 -14.38 15.15
C LYS A 69 -11.73 -15.11 13.86
N ASN A 70 -12.67 -15.84 13.28
CA ASN A 70 -12.50 -16.57 12.03
C ASN A 70 -13.11 -15.76 10.89
N ILE A 71 -12.33 -15.48 9.85
CA ILE A 71 -12.73 -14.67 8.71
C ILE A 71 -12.63 -15.51 7.46
N LEU A 72 -13.69 -15.52 6.65
CA LEU A 72 -13.65 -16.06 5.30
C LEU A 72 -13.62 -14.89 4.31
N GLU A 73 -12.50 -14.73 3.62
CA GLU A 73 -12.35 -13.74 2.57
C GLU A 73 -12.52 -14.39 1.20
N LEU A 74 -13.67 -14.16 0.56
CA LEU A 74 -14.04 -14.84 -0.69
C LEU A 74 -13.23 -14.35 -1.90
N CYS A 75 -12.78 -13.09 -1.89
CA CYS A 75 -12.05 -12.45 -2.98
C CYS A 75 -10.81 -11.74 -2.43
N SER A 76 -9.76 -12.50 -2.14
CA SER A 76 -8.56 -11.96 -1.48
C SER A 76 -7.58 -11.24 -2.41
N GLY A 77 -7.66 -11.48 -3.73
CA GLY A 77 -6.72 -10.91 -4.69
C GLY A 77 -5.27 -11.23 -4.31
N ILE A 78 -4.42 -10.20 -4.19
CA ILE A 78 -3.04 -10.35 -3.70
C ILE A 78 -2.91 -10.38 -2.16
N GLY A 79 -4.03 -10.48 -1.45
CA GLY A 79 -4.08 -10.77 -0.01
C GLY A 79 -3.85 -9.58 0.91
N ALA A 80 -3.95 -8.33 0.44
CA ALA A 80 -3.70 -7.14 1.27
C ALA A 80 -4.60 -7.09 2.52
N ILE A 81 -5.89 -7.38 2.37
CA ILE A 81 -6.85 -7.45 3.49
C ILE A 81 -6.63 -8.71 4.33
N SER A 82 -6.34 -9.87 3.71
CA SER A 82 -6.02 -11.12 4.43
C SER A 82 -4.81 -10.94 5.37
N ILE A 83 -3.76 -10.28 4.88
CA ILE A 83 -2.55 -9.95 5.66
C ILE A 83 -2.94 -9.04 6.84
N ALA A 84 -3.80 -8.04 6.62
CA ALA A 84 -4.26 -7.17 7.69
C ALA A 84 -5.08 -7.91 8.73
N TYR A 85 -5.95 -8.85 8.34
CA TYR A 85 -6.67 -9.74 9.25
C TYR A 85 -5.73 -10.60 10.09
N ALA A 86 -4.76 -11.25 9.46
CA ALA A 86 -3.76 -12.04 10.17
C ALA A 86 -2.97 -11.19 11.18
N LYS A 87 -2.53 -9.99 10.79
CA LYS A 87 -1.86 -9.04 11.69
C LYS A 87 -2.76 -8.52 12.83
N ALA A 88 -4.08 -8.49 12.63
CA ALA A 88 -5.06 -8.17 13.66
C ALA A 88 -5.40 -9.35 14.58
N GLY A 89 -4.71 -10.50 14.44
CA GLY A 89 -4.91 -11.69 15.26
C GLY A 89 -6.14 -12.52 14.89
N LYS A 90 -6.67 -12.32 13.68
CA LYS A 90 -7.75 -13.14 13.13
C LYS A 90 -7.17 -14.43 12.53
N ILE A 91 -8.00 -15.46 12.48
CA ILE A 91 -7.77 -16.69 11.71
C ILE A 91 -8.44 -16.46 10.35
N VAL A 92 -7.67 -16.59 9.29
CA VAL A 92 -8.08 -16.32 7.89
C VAL A 92 -7.87 -17.58 7.08
#